data_AF-A0A662X6J7-F1
#
_entry.id   AF-A0A662X6J7-F1
#
_cell.length_a   1.000
_cell.length_b   1.000
_cell.length_c   1.000
_cell.angle_alpha   90.00
_cell.angle_beta   90.00
_cell.angle_gamma   90.00
#
_symmetry.space_group_name_H-M   'P 1'
#
loop_
_entity.id
_entity.type
_entity.pdbx_description
1 polymer ?
#
loop_
_entity_poly.entity_id
_entity_poly.type
_entity_poly.pdbx_seq_one_letter_code
_entity_poly.pdbx_strand_id
1 'polypeptide(L)'
;MAMAMIDVGANLTDPVFTGLYRGKQRHEADLSAVLARAKSYGVEKVIVTGGNLEESRSALKLAVEYSDDALPSLYSTVGVHPTRCQEFEAKGNDANEYFAELLAVCEQGQRDGKVVAIGECGLDYDRLEFCDKPTQRKYFEKQFALAEQTRLPMFLHNRNTDGDFHGKLRAVVNSVPMVAENRQRFSNGVVHSFTGTKEEMLQLVELDLYIGKRPSYQHKIRVLTAENLECVKAIPLNRLMLETGNSSLFSYSPPSSIETDVICLAASFPLDAPWCDIRATHAGYSHVKTSWPTKKAENLPPASSLYQQCHNSQVLEIVSAIRGEAQEEVAARVYENTQRVFF
;
A
#
# COMPACT_ATOMS: atom_id res chain seq x y z
N MET A 1 -4.30 -27.30 -5.89
CA MET A 1 -3.78 -26.69 -4.64
C MET A 1 -3.93 -25.19 -4.76
N ALA A 2 -4.09 -24.46 -3.65
CA ALA A 2 -4.08 -23.00 -3.71
C ALA A 2 -2.70 -22.51 -4.19
N MET A 3 -2.67 -21.47 -5.01
CA MET A 3 -1.42 -20.86 -5.47
C MET A 3 -0.82 -20.02 -4.34
N ALA A 4 0.46 -20.22 -4.06
CA ALA A 4 1.17 -19.42 -3.07
C ALA A 4 1.24 -17.95 -3.52
N MET A 5 0.86 -17.04 -2.64
CA MET A 5 0.83 -15.60 -2.89
C MET A 5 1.39 -14.82 -1.71
N ILE A 6 1.87 -13.61 -2.00
CA ILE A 6 2.32 -12.64 -1.01
C ILE A 6 1.55 -11.36 -1.27
N ASP A 7 0.92 -10.80 -0.23
CA ASP A 7 0.34 -9.46 -0.30
C ASP A 7 1.41 -8.43 0.08
N VAL A 8 1.88 -7.65 -0.89
CA VAL A 8 2.97 -6.68 -0.64
C VAL A 8 2.50 -5.39 0.04
N GLY A 9 1.20 -5.18 0.21
CA GLY A 9 0.68 -3.94 0.79
C GLY A 9 -0.68 -4.14 1.42
N ALA A 10 -0.70 -4.32 2.74
CA ALA A 10 -1.90 -4.50 3.53
C ALA A 10 -1.95 -3.52 4.71
N ASN A 11 -3.04 -2.77 4.84
CA ASN A 11 -3.22 -1.82 5.96
C ASN A 11 -3.90 -2.48 7.15
N LEU A 12 -3.29 -3.55 7.69
CA LEU A 12 -3.89 -4.36 8.76
C LEU A 12 -4.03 -3.66 10.12
N THR A 13 -3.39 -2.50 10.28
CA THR A 13 -3.54 -1.61 11.43
C THR A 13 -4.83 -0.79 11.39
N ASP A 14 -5.60 -0.87 10.30
CA ASP A 14 -6.81 -0.08 10.16
C ASP A 14 -7.90 -0.45 11.17
N PRO A 15 -8.60 0.53 11.77
CA PRO A 15 -9.63 0.26 12.76
C PRO A 15 -10.80 -0.61 12.27
N VAL A 16 -11.01 -0.77 10.95
CA VAL A 16 -12.04 -1.69 10.45
C VAL A 16 -11.80 -3.14 10.88
N PHE A 17 -10.54 -3.55 11.09
CA PHE A 17 -10.20 -4.90 11.56
C PHE A 17 -10.47 -5.11 13.06
N THR A 18 -10.59 -4.02 13.81
CA THR A 18 -11.11 -4.03 15.17
C THR A 18 -12.62 -3.76 15.21
N GLY A 19 -13.28 -3.73 14.05
CA GLY A 19 -14.71 -3.48 13.91
C GLY A 19 -15.14 -2.03 14.13
N LEU A 20 -14.20 -1.08 14.12
CA LEU A 20 -14.47 0.34 14.29
C LEU A 20 -14.62 1.03 12.93
N TYR A 21 -15.82 1.53 12.63
CA TYR A 21 -16.13 2.22 11.37
C TYR A 21 -16.56 3.65 11.68
N ARG A 22 -15.78 4.64 11.27
CA ARG A 22 -16.06 6.08 11.53
C ARG A 22 -16.36 6.36 13.02
N GLY A 23 -15.55 5.79 13.91
CA GLY A 23 -15.70 5.94 15.37
C GLY A 23 -16.86 5.16 16.00
N LYS A 24 -17.58 4.32 15.23
CA LYS A 24 -18.66 3.47 15.76
C LYS A 24 -18.26 2.00 15.72
N GLN A 25 -18.36 1.31 16.86
CA GLN A 25 -18.16 -0.13 16.93
C GLN A 25 -19.30 -0.84 16.18
N ARG A 26 -18.96 -1.69 15.21
CA ARG A 26 -19.91 -2.43 14.36
C ARG A 26 -19.85 -3.94 14.55
N HIS A 27 -18.67 -4.48 14.82
CA HIS A 27 -18.45 -5.89 15.10
C HIS A 27 -17.24 -6.05 16.03
N GLU A 28 -17.00 -7.24 16.58
CA GLU A 28 -15.78 -7.53 17.34
C GLU A 28 -14.55 -7.57 16.43
N ALA A 29 -13.36 -7.43 16.99
CA ALA A 29 -12.12 -7.58 16.23
C ALA A 29 -12.05 -8.97 15.58
N ASP A 30 -11.76 -9.03 14.28
CA ASP A 30 -11.82 -10.27 13.51
C ASP A 30 -10.62 -10.47 12.57
N LEU A 31 -9.52 -9.76 12.82
CA LEU A 31 -8.28 -9.86 12.05
C LEU A 31 -7.77 -11.31 11.93
N SER A 32 -7.80 -12.11 13.01
CA SER A 32 -7.38 -13.52 12.95
C SER A 32 -8.23 -14.33 11.96
N ALA A 33 -9.54 -14.07 11.90
CA ALA A 33 -10.43 -14.72 10.94
C ALA A 33 -10.16 -14.22 9.51
N VAL A 34 -9.85 -12.94 9.32
CA VAL A 34 -9.43 -12.38 8.02
C VAL A 34 -8.16 -13.06 7.52
N LEU A 35 -7.16 -13.20 8.38
CA LEU A 35 -5.86 -13.81 8.06
C LEU A 35 -6.00 -15.31 7.79
N ALA A 36 -6.78 -16.04 8.59
CA ALA A 36 -7.07 -17.45 8.36
C ALA A 36 -7.75 -17.68 7.00
N ARG A 37 -8.70 -16.79 6.63
CA ARG A 37 -9.29 -16.81 5.28
C ARG A 37 -8.23 -16.55 4.22
N ALA A 38 -7.39 -15.53 4.36
CA ALA A 38 -6.32 -15.24 3.40
C ALA A 38 -5.40 -16.46 3.19
N LYS A 39 -4.98 -17.13 4.28
CA LYS A 39 -4.19 -18.36 4.24
C LYS A 39 -4.89 -19.48 3.47
N SER A 40 -6.19 -19.68 3.71
CA SER A 40 -6.98 -20.71 3.01
C SER A 40 -7.08 -20.50 1.49
N TYR A 41 -6.87 -19.26 1.02
CA TYR A 41 -6.80 -18.91 -0.40
C TYR A 41 -5.36 -18.81 -0.96
N GLY A 42 -4.35 -19.22 -0.18
CA GLY A 42 -2.96 -19.31 -0.63
C GLY A 42 -2.07 -18.11 -0.29
N VAL A 43 -2.56 -17.13 0.48
CA VAL A 43 -1.71 -16.04 0.96
C VAL A 43 -0.79 -16.55 2.06
N GLU A 44 0.52 -16.61 1.79
CA GLU A 44 1.51 -17.15 2.72
C GLU A 44 2.19 -16.07 3.56
N LYS A 45 2.40 -14.87 2.96
CA LYS A 45 3.05 -13.74 3.60
C LYS A 45 2.27 -12.46 3.32
N VAL A 46 2.28 -11.53 4.26
CA VAL A 46 1.66 -10.21 4.13
C VAL A 46 2.60 -9.15 4.67
N ILE A 47 2.77 -8.06 3.92
CA ILE A 47 3.54 -6.89 4.34
C ILE A 47 2.56 -5.82 4.83
N VAL A 48 2.60 -5.53 6.12
CA VAL A 48 1.76 -4.54 6.80
C VAL A 48 2.37 -3.16 6.64
N THR A 49 1.64 -2.26 6.01
CA THR A 49 2.14 -0.92 5.68
C THR A 49 2.12 -0.01 6.92
N GLY A 50 3.25 0.64 7.19
CA GLY A 50 3.34 1.79 8.09
C GLY A 50 3.38 3.09 7.29
N GLY A 51 2.52 4.07 7.63
CA GLY A 51 2.45 5.37 6.95
C GLY A 51 3.01 6.56 7.75
N ASN A 52 3.39 6.35 9.01
CA ASN A 52 4.15 7.29 9.84
C ASN A 52 4.87 6.52 10.97
N LEU A 53 5.51 7.22 11.91
CA LEU A 53 6.25 6.58 13.01
C LEU A 53 5.36 5.71 13.91
N GLU A 54 4.18 6.20 14.31
CA GLU A 54 3.26 5.46 15.19
C GLU A 54 2.67 4.23 14.49
N GLU A 55 2.25 4.39 13.24
CA GLU A 55 1.75 3.30 12.41
C GLU A 55 2.85 2.28 12.10
N SER A 56 4.09 2.70 11.90
CA SER A 56 5.24 1.80 11.72
C SER A 56 5.51 0.97 12.96
N ARG A 57 5.44 1.57 14.16
CA ARG A 57 5.52 0.84 15.44
C ARG A 57 4.38 -0.16 15.59
N SER A 58 3.16 0.25 15.23
CA SER A 58 1.96 -0.59 15.30
C SER A 58 2.02 -1.76 14.31
N ALA A 59 2.49 -1.52 13.08
CA ALA A 59 2.68 -2.55 12.06
C ALA A 59 3.74 -3.57 12.47
N LEU A 60 4.88 -3.12 13.01
CA LEU A 60 5.90 -4.02 13.55
C LEU A 60 5.35 -4.86 14.71
N LYS A 61 4.67 -4.22 15.67
CA LYS A 61 4.04 -4.91 16.80
C LYS A 61 3.07 -5.99 16.32
N LEU A 62 2.19 -5.65 15.38
CA LEU A 62 1.24 -6.58 14.79
C LEU A 62 1.96 -7.76 14.11
N ALA A 63 3.04 -7.49 13.38
CA ALA A 63 3.81 -8.50 12.67
C ALA A 63 4.52 -9.50 13.61
N VAL A 64 4.87 -9.06 14.82
CA VAL A 64 5.43 -9.91 15.89
C VAL A 64 4.34 -10.72 16.59
N GLU A 65 3.22 -10.07 16.96
CA GLU A 65 2.14 -10.70 17.72
C GLU A 65 1.41 -11.80 16.92
N TYR A 66 1.20 -11.61 15.62
CA TYR A 66 0.54 -12.56 14.74
C TYR A 66 1.57 -13.49 14.06
N SER A 67 2.12 -14.41 14.83
CA SER A 67 3.17 -15.37 14.41
C SER A 67 2.71 -16.84 14.38
N ASP A 68 1.41 -17.10 14.42
CA ASP A 68 0.83 -18.44 14.33
C ASP A 68 0.99 -19.04 12.92
N ASP A 69 1.50 -20.28 12.81
CA ASP A 69 1.69 -21.02 11.55
C ASP A 69 0.39 -21.26 10.78
N ALA A 70 -0.76 -21.25 11.48
CA ALA A 70 -2.09 -21.33 10.87
C ALA A 70 -2.47 -20.05 10.10
N LEU A 71 -1.71 -18.96 10.25
CA LEU A 71 -1.93 -17.67 9.60
C LEU A 71 -0.82 -17.39 8.55
N PRO A 72 -0.99 -16.36 7.70
CA PRO A 72 0.11 -15.85 6.88
C PRO A 72 1.18 -15.23 7.78
N SER A 73 2.46 -15.39 7.42
CA SER A 73 3.54 -14.70 8.12
C SER A 73 3.44 -13.20 7.85
N LEU A 74 3.32 -12.40 8.91
CA LEU A 74 3.29 -10.96 8.80
C LEU A 74 4.69 -10.35 8.87
N TYR A 75 4.89 -9.33 8.06
CA TYR A 75 6.04 -8.43 8.00
C TYR A 75 5.53 -6.99 7.96
N SER A 76 6.41 -6.00 8.06
CA SER A 76 6.01 -4.60 8.04
C SER A 76 6.98 -3.71 7.26
N THR A 77 6.50 -2.51 6.94
CA THR A 77 7.31 -1.42 6.41
C THR A 77 7.54 -0.36 7.49
N VAL A 78 8.55 0.48 7.32
CA VAL A 78 8.78 1.67 8.17
C VAL A 78 9.03 2.89 7.29
N GLY A 79 8.24 3.94 7.47
CA GLY A 79 8.33 5.15 6.66
C GLY A 79 7.28 6.17 7.02
N VAL A 80 7.28 7.27 6.26
CA VAL A 80 6.34 8.38 6.37
C VAL A 80 5.74 8.67 5.00
N HIS A 81 4.44 8.48 4.91
CA HIS A 81 3.62 8.72 3.73
C HIS A 81 3.67 10.20 3.36
N PRO A 82 3.60 10.58 2.07
CA PRO A 82 3.60 11.98 1.64
C PRO A 82 2.64 12.88 2.42
N THR A 83 1.44 12.40 2.73
CA THR A 83 0.41 13.18 3.47
C THR A 83 0.69 13.36 4.97
N ARG A 84 1.74 12.72 5.49
CA ARG A 84 2.15 12.75 6.90
C ARG A 84 3.52 13.40 7.09
N CYS A 85 4.15 13.89 6.02
CA CYS A 85 5.50 14.48 6.09
C CYS A 85 5.57 15.73 7.01
N GLN A 86 4.45 16.43 7.28
CA GLN A 86 4.44 17.50 8.27
C GLN A 86 4.75 17.04 9.70
N GLU A 87 4.64 15.74 10.01
CA GLU A 87 4.94 15.20 11.34
C GLU A 87 6.42 15.38 11.72
N PHE A 88 7.34 15.47 10.74
CA PHE A 88 8.74 15.79 11.01
C PHE A 88 8.94 17.19 11.61
N GLU A 89 8.01 18.12 11.37
CA GLU A 89 8.08 19.53 11.79
C GLU A 89 6.93 19.90 12.75
N ALA A 90 6.11 18.93 13.16
CA ALA A 90 5.02 19.17 14.07
C ALA A 90 5.55 19.75 15.40
N LYS A 91 4.76 20.62 16.04
CA LYS A 91 5.18 21.29 17.28
C LYS A 91 5.59 20.26 18.34
N GLY A 92 6.85 20.33 18.76
CA GLY A 92 7.44 19.41 19.74
C GLY A 92 8.30 18.30 19.13
N ASN A 93 8.32 18.18 17.80
CA ASN A 93 9.20 17.25 17.09
C ASN A 93 10.42 18.00 16.53
N ASP A 94 11.59 17.36 16.61
CA ASP A 94 12.76 17.69 15.80
C ASP A 94 12.89 16.69 14.65
N ALA A 95 13.16 17.18 13.44
CA ALA A 95 13.20 16.33 12.25
C ALA A 95 14.32 15.28 12.28
N ASN A 96 15.41 15.51 13.02
CA ASN A 96 16.48 14.52 13.17
C ASN A 96 16.14 13.51 14.27
N GLU A 97 15.50 13.92 15.35
CA GLU A 97 14.98 13.01 16.37
C GLU A 97 13.91 12.08 15.79
N TYR A 98 12.93 12.60 15.05
CA TYR A 98 11.90 11.79 14.38
C TYR A 98 12.53 10.79 13.39
N PHE A 99 13.56 11.21 12.65
CA PHE A 99 14.33 10.32 11.78
C PHE A 99 15.07 9.22 12.56
N ALA A 100 15.70 9.58 13.68
CA ALA A 100 16.41 8.62 14.53
C ALA A 100 15.44 7.59 15.12
N GLU A 101 14.22 8.00 15.46
CA GLU A 101 13.17 7.08 15.91
C GLU A 101 12.71 6.12 14.80
N LEU A 102 12.50 6.61 13.57
CA LEU A 102 12.21 5.74 12.43
C LEU A 102 13.33 4.71 12.23
N LEU A 103 14.60 5.15 12.25
CA LEU A 103 15.74 4.27 12.13
C LEU A 103 15.77 3.21 13.25
N ALA A 104 15.50 3.60 14.49
CA ALA A 104 15.43 2.67 15.62
C ALA A 104 14.34 1.60 15.44
N VAL A 105 13.18 1.96 14.87
CA VAL A 105 12.12 1.00 14.52
C VAL A 105 12.58 0.06 13.39
N CYS A 106 13.29 0.57 12.38
CA CYS A 106 13.89 -0.26 11.34
C CYS A 106 14.89 -1.27 11.93
N GLU A 107 15.83 -0.82 12.75
CA GLU A 107 16.86 -1.66 13.36
C GLU A 107 16.24 -2.74 14.25
N GLN A 108 15.23 -2.38 15.06
CA GLN A 108 14.49 -3.34 15.86
C GLN A 108 13.79 -4.36 14.98
N GLY A 109 13.05 -3.91 13.97
CA GLY A 109 12.31 -4.79 13.08
C GLY A 109 13.20 -5.69 12.21
N GLN A 110 14.40 -5.24 11.84
CA GLN A 110 15.39 -6.07 11.15
C GLN A 110 15.95 -7.16 12.09
N ARG A 111 16.21 -6.85 13.37
CA ARG A 111 16.61 -7.85 14.37
C ARG A 111 15.53 -8.91 14.58
N ASP A 112 14.27 -8.50 14.57
CA ASP A 112 13.12 -9.41 14.72
C ASP A 112 12.79 -10.16 13.42
N GLY A 113 13.42 -9.82 12.29
CA GLY A 113 13.10 -10.39 10.98
C GLY A 113 11.72 -9.98 10.45
N LYS A 114 11.19 -8.83 10.90
CA LYS A 114 9.83 -8.37 10.62
C LYS A 114 9.74 -7.11 9.77
N VAL A 115 10.74 -6.23 9.75
CA VAL A 115 10.76 -5.07 8.85
C VAL A 115 11.50 -5.41 7.56
N VAL A 116 10.80 -5.31 6.44
CA VAL A 116 11.30 -5.75 5.12
C VAL A 116 11.42 -4.63 4.09
N ALA A 117 10.92 -3.42 4.36
CA ALA A 117 11.02 -2.28 3.44
C ALA A 117 10.98 -0.92 4.14
N ILE A 118 11.60 0.08 3.51
CA ILE A 118 11.38 1.49 3.84
C ILE A 118 10.19 2.02 3.05
N GLY A 119 9.20 2.56 3.74
CA GLY A 119 7.95 3.06 3.18
C GLY A 119 6.77 2.79 4.11
N GLU A 120 5.57 3.21 3.78
CA GLU A 120 5.17 3.88 2.54
C GLU A 120 5.73 5.30 2.49
N CYS A 121 6.47 5.64 1.42
CA CYS A 121 7.06 6.97 1.24
C CYS A 121 7.09 7.36 -0.24
N GLY A 122 7.02 8.66 -0.53
CA GLY A 122 6.98 9.14 -1.91
C GLY A 122 6.25 10.47 -2.03
N LEU A 123 5.46 10.63 -3.09
CA LEU A 123 4.79 11.89 -3.43
C LEU A 123 3.32 11.66 -3.82
N ASP A 124 2.41 12.47 -3.27
CA ASP A 124 0.98 12.48 -3.58
C ASP A 124 0.48 13.91 -3.78
N TYR A 125 0.40 14.35 -5.04
CA TYR A 125 -0.06 15.71 -5.37
C TYR A 125 -1.59 15.81 -5.51
N ASP A 126 -2.32 14.70 -5.40
CA ASP A 126 -3.78 14.72 -5.27
C ASP A 126 -4.22 15.00 -3.81
N ARG A 127 -3.27 15.17 -2.88
CA ARG A 127 -3.51 15.28 -1.43
C ARG A 127 -2.75 16.45 -0.79
N LEU A 128 -2.53 17.52 -1.54
CA LEU A 128 -1.81 18.71 -1.07
C LEU A 128 -2.49 19.43 0.10
N GLU A 129 -3.78 19.16 0.35
CA GLU A 129 -4.49 19.64 1.54
C GLU A 129 -3.97 19.04 2.85
N PHE A 130 -3.26 17.91 2.81
CA PHE A 130 -2.68 17.27 3.99
C PHE A 130 -1.21 17.64 4.20
N CYS A 131 -0.42 17.70 3.13
CA CYS A 131 0.98 18.08 3.16
C CYS A 131 1.36 18.77 1.86
N ASP A 132 1.96 19.96 1.94
CA ASP A 132 2.37 20.70 0.75
C ASP A 132 3.52 20.02 -0.01
N LYS A 133 3.62 20.35 -1.30
CA LYS A 133 4.61 19.77 -2.23
C LYS A 133 6.07 19.98 -1.76
N PRO A 134 6.50 21.16 -1.29
CA PRO A 134 7.84 21.34 -0.73
C PRO A 134 8.17 20.40 0.43
N THR A 135 7.24 20.22 1.36
CA THR A 135 7.41 19.36 2.54
C THR A 135 7.45 17.89 2.14
N GLN A 136 6.55 17.45 1.25
CA GLN A 136 6.58 16.09 0.70
C GLN A 136 7.93 15.76 0.08
N ARG A 137 8.45 16.65 -0.79
CA ARG A 137 9.76 16.46 -1.45
C ARG A 137 10.92 16.44 -0.45
N LYS A 138 10.95 17.39 0.49
CA LYS A 138 12.00 17.46 1.52
C LYS A 138 12.10 16.15 2.32
N TYR A 139 10.97 15.62 2.76
CA TYR A 139 10.95 14.43 3.61
C TYR A 139 10.90 13.11 2.86
N PHE A 140 10.53 13.09 1.58
CA PHE A 140 10.82 11.96 0.72
C PHE A 140 12.33 11.81 0.49
N GLU A 141 13.04 12.91 0.23
CA GLU A 141 14.50 12.91 0.07
C GLU A 141 15.21 12.35 1.31
N LYS A 142 14.76 12.79 2.50
CA LYS A 142 15.31 12.31 3.77
C LYS A 142 15.14 10.80 3.96
N GLN A 143 14.07 10.20 3.42
CA GLN A 143 13.79 8.76 3.56
C GLN A 143 14.67 7.87 2.67
N PHE A 144 15.29 8.38 1.60
CA PHE A 144 16.36 7.64 0.91
C PHE A 144 17.56 7.38 1.83
N ALA A 145 17.82 8.26 2.81
CA ALA A 145 18.87 8.02 3.80
C ALA A 145 18.52 6.87 4.75
N LEU A 146 17.23 6.61 5.04
CA LEU A 146 16.81 5.43 5.80
C LEU A 146 17.10 4.15 4.99
N ALA A 147 16.74 4.14 3.71
CA ALA A 147 17.00 2.99 2.83
C ALA A 147 18.50 2.72 2.66
N GLU A 148 19.29 3.78 2.57
CA GLU A 148 20.75 3.69 2.45
C GLU A 148 21.42 3.09 3.71
N GLN A 149 20.97 3.52 4.90
CA GLN A 149 21.52 3.03 6.17
C GLN A 149 21.07 1.59 6.48
N THR A 150 19.80 1.28 6.24
CA THR A 150 19.21 -0.03 6.56
C THR A 150 19.45 -1.09 5.48
N ARG A 151 19.80 -0.67 4.26
CA ARG A 151 19.93 -1.50 3.05
C ARG A 151 18.64 -2.21 2.62
N LEU A 152 17.51 -1.81 3.20
CA LEU A 152 16.20 -2.35 2.86
C LEU A 152 15.72 -1.83 1.50
N PRO A 153 14.92 -2.61 0.77
CA PRO A 153 14.22 -2.13 -0.42
C PRO A 153 13.19 -1.05 -0.05
N MET A 154 12.69 -0.31 -1.05
CA MET A 154 11.70 0.76 -0.84
C MET A 154 10.29 0.36 -1.30
N PHE A 155 9.29 0.74 -0.51
CA PHE A 155 7.86 0.64 -0.81
C PHE A 155 7.33 2.05 -1.12
N LEU A 156 7.24 2.38 -2.41
CA LEU A 156 7.17 3.76 -2.90
C LEU A 156 5.78 4.17 -3.36
N HIS A 157 5.29 5.32 -2.87
CA HIS A 157 4.03 5.94 -3.27
C HIS A 157 4.26 6.97 -4.39
N ASN A 158 3.45 6.92 -5.44
CA ASN A 158 3.47 7.93 -6.50
C ASN A 158 2.06 8.23 -7.01
N ARG A 159 1.65 9.50 -6.92
CA ARG A 159 0.34 9.96 -7.41
C ARG A 159 0.38 11.35 -7.99
N ASN A 160 0.11 11.43 -9.29
CA ASN A 160 -0.06 12.67 -10.06
C ASN A 160 1.10 13.67 -9.90
N THR A 161 2.34 13.19 -9.95
CA THR A 161 3.52 13.96 -9.50
C THR A 161 4.15 14.83 -10.58
N ASP A 162 3.52 14.95 -11.75
CA ASP A 162 4.03 15.69 -12.92
C ASP A 162 5.49 15.35 -13.30
N GLY A 163 5.94 14.13 -13.00
CA GLY A 163 7.29 13.65 -13.29
C GLY A 163 8.35 13.88 -12.19
N ASP A 164 8.02 14.61 -11.11
CA ASP A 164 8.94 14.82 -9.97
C ASP A 164 9.34 13.50 -9.27
N PHE A 165 8.55 12.44 -9.42
CA PHE A 165 8.86 11.17 -8.81
C PHE A 165 9.98 10.41 -9.54
N HIS A 166 9.93 10.26 -10.88
CA HIS A 166 10.73 9.27 -11.62
C HIS A 166 11.53 9.78 -12.82
N GLY A 167 11.30 11.00 -13.31
CA GLY A 167 11.43 11.35 -14.73
C GLY A 167 12.66 10.86 -15.52
N LYS A 168 12.45 10.58 -16.82
CA LYS A 168 13.53 10.49 -17.84
C LYS A 168 13.25 11.08 -19.23
N LEU A 169 12.05 11.62 -19.54
CA LEU A 169 11.82 12.32 -20.82
C LEU A 169 10.73 13.41 -20.73
N ARG A 170 11.14 14.68 -20.59
CA ARG A 170 10.84 15.77 -21.55
C ARG A 170 11.46 17.09 -21.09
N ALA A 171 12.05 17.77 -22.07
CA ALA A 171 12.65 19.09 -22.00
C ALA A 171 11.64 20.19 -21.64
N VAL A 172 11.23 20.26 -20.38
CA VAL A 172 10.66 21.45 -19.77
C VAL A 172 11.45 21.73 -18.51
N VAL A 173 12.22 22.81 -18.58
CA VAL A 173 13.04 23.41 -17.52
C VAL A 173 12.22 23.39 -16.21
N ASN A 174 12.68 22.61 -15.21
CA ASN A 174 12.30 22.58 -13.76
C ASN A 174 12.05 21.19 -13.13
N SER A 175 12.27 20.06 -13.80
CA SER A 175 12.03 18.71 -13.23
C SER A 175 13.06 18.31 -12.16
N VAL A 176 12.60 17.69 -11.06
CA VAL A 176 13.47 17.07 -10.03
C VAL A 176 13.13 15.58 -9.95
N PRO A 177 13.84 14.69 -10.69
CA PRO A 177 13.54 13.25 -10.75
C PRO A 177 14.12 12.51 -9.53
N MET A 178 13.41 12.58 -8.40
CA MET A 178 13.93 12.17 -7.09
C MET A 178 14.37 10.70 -7.03
N VAL A 179 13.59 9.77 -7.60
CA VAL A 179 13.95 8.34 -7.57
C VAL A 179 15.13 8.03 -8.48
N ALA A 180 15.25 8.71 -9.63
CA ALA A 180 16.37 8.50 -10.55
C ALA A 180 17.68 9.00 -9.93
N GLU A 181 17.66 10.17 -9.29
CA GLU A 181 18.81 10.77 -8.60
C GLU A 181 19.29 9.91 -7.42
N ASN A 182 18.35 9.26 -6.73
CA ASN A 182 18.63 8.46 -5.54
C ASN A 182 18.71 6.95 -5.81
N ARG A 183 18.64 6.49 -7.07
CA ARG A 183 18.52 5.04 -7.38
C ARG A 183 19.64 4.18 -6.80
N GLN A 184 20.84 4.73 -6.64
CA GLN A 184 22.00 4.03 -6.09
C GLN A 184 21.98 3.90 -4.55
N ARG A 185 21.05 4.59 -3.87
CA ARG A 185 20.96 4.64 -2.41
C ARG A 185 20.07 3.54 -1.82
N PHE A 186 19.41 2.76 -2.66
CA PHE A 186 18.59 1.62 -2.24
C PHE A 186 18.74 0.45 -3.21
N SER A 187 18.49 -0.78 -2.73
CA SER A 187 18.75 -2.01 -3.49
C SER A 187 17.68 -2.26 -4.57
N ASN A 188 16.44 -2.43 -4.14
CA ASN A 188 15.25 -2.65 -4.98
C ASN A 188 14.11 -1.76 -4.49
N GLY A 189 13.07 -1.61 -5.30
CA GLY A 189 11.85 -0.97 -4.83
C GLY A 189 10.63 -1.36 -5.65
N VAL A 190 9.46 -1.19 -5.05
CA VAL A 190 8.18 -1.32 -5.72
C VAL A 190 7.48 0.02 -5.68
N VAL A 191 6.94 0.47 -6.82
CA VAL A 191 5.94 1.54 -6.85
C VAL A 191 4.59 0.88 -6.63
N HIS A 192 4.09 0.99 -5.40
CA HIS A 192 2.88 0.30 -5.00
C HIS A 192 1.63 1.03 -5.49
N SER A 193 0.52 0.32 -5.52
CA SER A 193 -0.80 0.78 -5.92
C SER A 193 -0.79 1.58 -7.23
N PHE A 194 0.00 1.14 -8.23
CA PHE A 194 0.29 1.96 -9.41
C PHE A 194 -0.96 2.23 -10.26
N THR A 195 -1.29 3.51 -10.45
CA THR A 195 -2.43 3.97 -11.28
C THR A 195 -2.03 4.92 -12.40
N GLY A 196 -0.73 5.09 -12.66
CA GLY A 196 -0.20 5.98 -13.70
C GLY A 196 -0.37 5.46 -15.12
N THR A 197 0.24 6.16 -16.08
CA THR A 197 0.17 5.78 -17.51
C THR A 197 1.11 4.63 -17.85
N LYS A 198 0.94 4.04 -19.05
CA LYS A 198 1.86 3.02 -19.56
C LYS A 198 3.28 3.59 -19.74
N GLU A 199 3.39 4.84 -20.18
CA GLU A 199 4.67 5.53 -20.40
C GLU A 199 5.41 5.74 -19.08
N GLU A 200 4.70 6.19 -18.04
CA GLU A 200 5.25 6.31 -16.69
C GLU A 200 5.69 4.95 -16.14
N MET A 201 4.86 3.92 -16.31
CA MET A 201 5.20 2.55 -15.91
C MET A 201 6.51 2.06 -16.54
N LEU A 202 6.69 2.30 -17.86
CA LEU A 202 7.91 1.91 -18.55
C LEU A 202 9.14 2.67 -18.02
N GLN A 203 9.02 3.96 -17.72
CA GLN A 203 10.11 4.73 -17.09
C GLN A 203 10.48 4.18 -15.72
N LEU A 204 9.50 3.77 -14.90
CA LEU A 204 9.74 3.13 -13.61
C LEU A 204 10.45 1.77 -13.76
N VAL A 205 10.04 0.97 -14.75
CA VAL A 205 10.71 -0.30 -15.06
C VAL A 205 12.14 -0.10 -15.56
N GLU A 206 12.41 0.94 -16.35
CA GLU A 206 13.76 1.32 -16.78
C GLU A 206 14.66 1.76 -15.62
N LEU A 207 14.07 2.25 -14.53
CA LEU A 207 14.76 2.51 -13.26
C LEU A 207 14.94 1.25 -12.41
N ASP A 208 14.66 0.06 -12.95
CA ASP A 208 14.76 -1.22 -12.26
C ASP A 208 13.86 -1.29 -11.02
N LEU A 209 12.64 -0.76 -11.14
CA LEU A 209 11.61 -0.83 -10.10
C LEU A 209 10.51 -1.82 -10.50
N TYR A 210 9.90 -2.40 -9.47
CA TYR A 210 8.72 -3.25 -9.59
C TYR A 210 7.44 -2.41 -9.55
N ILE A 211 6.36 -2.96 -10.11
CA ILE A 211 5.05 -2.31 -10.18
C ILE A 211 4.05 -3.14 -9.38
N GLY A 212 3.54 -2.55 -8.29
CA GLY A 212 2.48 -3.13 -7.48
C GLY A 212 1.11 -2.90 -8.11
N LYS A 213 0.30 -3.97 -8.19
CA LYS A 213 -1.07 -3.91 -8.69
C LYS A 213 -2.08 -4.44 -7.69
N ARG A 214 -3.08 -3.59 -7.44
CA ARG A 214 -4.23 -3.83 -6.56
C ARG A 214 -5.54 -3.85 -7.33
N PRO A 215 -6.61 -4.41 -6.73
CA PRO A 215 -7.96 -4.16 -7.19
C PRO A 215 -8.34 -2.73 -6.76
N SER A 216 -7.93 -1.72 -7.52
CA SER A 216 -8.30 -0.33 -7.22
C SER A 216 -9.61 0.01 -7.92
N TYR A 217 -10.62 0.40 -7.14
CA TYR A 217 -11.96 0.71 -7.62
C TYR A 217 -12.59 1.90 -6.91
N GLN A 218 -11.81 2.97 -6.78
CA GLN A 218 -12.33 4.19 -6.17
C GLN A 218 -13.26 4.96 -7.12
N HIS A 219 -14.31 5.53 -6.53
CA HIS A 219 -15.40 6.20 -7.24
C HIS A 219 -14.97 7.39 -8.12
N LYS A 220 -13.77 7.94 -7.90
CA LYS A 220 -13.15 9.01 -8.70
C LYS A 220 -11.91 8.59 -9.49
N ILE A 221 -11.32 7.44 -9.19
CA ILE A 221 -10.20 6.85 -9.94
C ILE A 221 -10.68 5.50 -10.47
N ARG A 222 -11.30 5.52 -11.64
CA ARG A 222 -11.78 4.31 -12.33
C ARG A 222 -10.57 3.57 -12.91
N VAL A 223 -9.87 2.77 -12.11
CA VAL A 223 -8.61 2.09 -12.50
C VAL A 223 -8.79 0.95 -13.52
N LEU A 224 -9.93 0.84 -14.19
CA LEU A 224 -10.05 -0.01 -15.36
C LEU A 224 -10.75 0.74 -16.51
N THR A 225 -10.18 1.88 -16.88
CA THR A 225 -10.26 2.31 -18.28
C THR A 225 -9.56 1.26 -19.16
N ALA A 226 -9.90 1.21 -20.45
CA ALA A 226 -9.16 0.37 -21.39
C ALA A 226 -7.64 0.64 -21.31
N GLU A 227 -7.24 1.87 -21.06
CA GLU A 227 -5.84 2.29 -20.89
C GLU A 227 -5.15 1.62 -19.69
N ASN A 228 -5.84 1.47 -18.54
CA ASN A 228 -5.25 0.76 -17.41
C ASN A 228 -5.10 -0.74 -17.65
N LEU A 229 -6.04 -1.36 -18.38
CA LEU A 229 -5.91 -2.77 -18.80
C LEU A 229 -4.68 -2.94 -19.70
N GLU A 230 -4.49 -2.03 -20.66
CA GLU A 230 -3.32 -2.03 -21.54
C GLU A 230 -2.01 -1.77 -20.78
N CYS A 231 -2.04 -0.92 -19.74
CA CYS A 231 -0.91 -0.75 -18.83
C CYS A 231 -0.57 -2.06 -18.10
N VAL A 232 -1.57 -2.76 -17.53
CA VAL A 232 -1.37 -4.06 -16.85
C VAL A 232 -0.80 -5.13 -17.77
N LYS A 233 -1.27 -5.19 -19.04
CA LYS A 233 -0.67 -6.08 -20.06
C LYS A 233 0.79 -5.73 -20.35
N ALA A 234 1.12 -4.45 -20.37
CA ALA A 234 2.44 -3.97 -20.73
C ALA A 234 3.50 -4.15 -19.63
N ILE A 235 3.12 -4.33 -18.37
CA ILE A 235 4.08 -4.58 -17.28
C ILE A 235 4.82 -5.89 -17.58
N PRO A 236 6.17 -5.90 -17.61
CA PRO A 236 6.91 -7.14 -17.71
C PRO A 236 6.61 -8.05 -16.52
N LEU A 237 6.32 -9.34 -16.77
CA LEU A 237 5.89 -10.25 -15.70
C LEU A 237 6.95 -10.38 -14.59
N ASN A 238 8.24 -10.26 -14.92
CA ASN A 238 9.36 -10.23 -13.96
C ASN A 238 9.53 -8.88 -13.21
N ARG A 239 8.57 -7.97 -13.36
CA ARG A 239 8.49 -6.67 -12.66
C ARG A 239 7.14 -6.44 -11.99
N LEU A 240 6.23 -7.40 -12.05
CA LEU A 240 4.89 -7.31 -11.46
C LEU A 240 4.87 -7.82 -10.01
N MET A 241 4.14 -7.12 -9.15
CA MET A 241 3.77 -7.57 -7.81
C MET A 241 2.26 -7.42 -7.57
N LEU A 242 1.69 -8.26 -6.71
CA LEU A 242 0.26 -8.23 -6.35
C LEU A 242 0.05 -7.76 -4.91
N GLU A 243 -1.03 -7.02 -4.69
CA GLU A 243 -1.40 -6.46 -3.38
C GLU A 243 -2.92 -6.30 -3.29
N THR A 244 -3.48 -6.29 -2.07
CA THR A 244 -4.89 -5.93 -1.86
C THR A 244 -5.07 -4.46 -1.53
N GLY A 245 -4.24 -3.94 -0.62
CA GLY A 245 -4.21 -2.58 -0.07
C GLY A 245 -5.55 -2.07 0.45
N ASN A 246 -5.52 -1.05 1.31
CA ASN A 246 -6.70 -0.29 1.69
C ASN A 246 -6.39 1.20 1.54
N SER A 247 -7.33 2.04 1.14
CA SER A 247 -7.11 3.49 1.11
C SER A 247 -7.45 4.11 2.47
N SER A 248 -7.00 3.52 3.57
CA SER A 248 -7.52 3.83 4.89
C SER A 248 -6.57 4.62 5.80
N LEU A 249 -5.40 5.02 5.28
CA LEU A 249 -4.50 6.02 5.88
C LEU A 249 -5.18 7.38 6.17
N PHE A 250 -6.47 7.53 5.83
CA PHE A 250 -7.29 8.74 5.98
C PHE A 250 -8.24 8.70 7.19
N SER A 251 -8.08 7.80 8.16
CA SER A 251 -8.81 7.87 9.44
C SER A 251 -8.12 8.82 10.43
N TYR A 252 -8.04 10.11 10.07
CA TYR A 252 -7.57 11.15 11.00
C TYR A 252 -8.62 11.39 12.09
N SER A 253 -8.22 11.24 13.36
CA SER A 253 -8.95 11.78 14.51
C SER A 253 -8.36 13.16 14.83
N PRO A 254 -9.15 14.25 14.80
CA PRO A 254 -8.62 15.57 15.14
C PRO A 254 -8.19 15.65 16.62
N PRO A 255 -7.12 16.40 16.95
CA PRO A 255 -6.71 16.67 18.32
C PRO A 255 -7.80 17.45 19.07
N SER A 256 -7.93 17.18 20.36
CA SER A 256 -9.02 17.60 21.25
C SER A 256 -9.11 19.10 21.56
N SER A 257 -8.47 19.99 20.80
CA SER A 257 -8.32 21.39 21.20
C SER A 257 -8.25 22.42 20.07
N ILE A 258 -8.97 22.23 18.95
CA ILE A 258 -9.11 23.28 17.93
C ILE A 258 -10.59 23.66 17.80
N GLU A 259 -10.85 24.95 18.01
CA GLU A 259 -12.18 25.59 18.02
C GLU A 259 -12.99 25.33 16.74
N THR A 260 -14.30 25.25 16.94
CA THR A 260 -15.24 24.39 16.23
C THR A 260 -15.84 24.92 14.92
N ASP A 261 -15.32 25.99 14.31
CA ASP A 261 -16.12 26.75 13.32
C ASP A 261 -15.59 26.80 11.87
N VAL A 262 -14.61 25.98 11.49
CA VAL A 262 -14.17 25.88 10.07
C VAL A 262 -14.14 24.44 9.51
N ILE A 263 -14.45 23.42 10.31
CA ILE A 263 -14.35 22.00 9.90
C ILE A 263 -15.76 21.39 9.68
N CYS A 264 -16.52 21.93 8.73
CA CYS A 264 -17.84 21.37 8.38
C CYS A 264 -18.06 21.11 6.88
N LEU A 265 -17.03 21.22 6.03
CA LEU A 265 -17.17 21.00 4.57
C LEU A 265 -16.47 19.74 4.02
N ALA A 266 -15.70 19.01 4.83
CA ALA A 266 -15.06 17.76 4.42
C ALA A 266 -15.85 16.48 4.76
N ALA A 267 -16.96 16.58 5.50
CA ALA A 267 -17.71 15.42 6.01
C ALA A 267 -18.92 14.98 5.16
N SER A 268 -19.16 15.61 4.01
CA SER A 268 -20.45 15.49 3.29
C SER A 268 -20.40 14.70 1.97
N PHE A 269 -19.64 13.61 1.90
CA PHE A 269 -19.79 12.61 0.83
C PHE A 269 -19.86 11.18 1.41
N PRO A 270 -20.85 10.35 1.01
CA PRO A 270 -21.04 9.02 1.56
C PRO A 270 -19.91 8.09 1.07
N LEU A 271 -18.86 7.95 1.88
CA LEU A 271 -17.71 7.08 1.61
C LEU A 271 -17.76 5.83 2.49
N ASP A 272 -18.78 4.99 2.33
CA ASP A 272 -18.95 3.73 3.08
C ASP A 272 -17.77 2.78 2.87
N ALA A 273 -16.96 2.57 3.91
CA ALA A 273 -15.86 1.59 3.90
C ALA A 273 -16.38 0.14 3.69
N PRO A 274 -15.59 -0.79 3.10
CA PRO A 274 -14.17 -0.69 2.74
C PRO A 274 -13.91 -0.76 1.21
N TRP A 275 -13.03 0.08 0.69
CA TRP A 275 -12.99 0.43 -0.73
C TRP A 275 -11.99 -0.37 -1.60
N CYS A 276 -12.05 -1.71 -1.57
CA CYS A 276 -11.29 -2.57 -2.50
C CYS A 276 -12.09 -3.73 -3.12
N ASP A 277 -13.43 -3.70 -3.03
CA ASP A 277 -14.28 -4.72 -3.68
C ASP A 277 -14.24 -4.64 -5.21
N ILE A 278 -14.18 -5.80 -5.86
CA ILE A 278 -14.42 -5.94 -7.29
C ILE A 278 -15.95 -5.98 -7.55
N ARG A 279 -16.49 -4.87 -8.06
CA ARG A 279 -17.93 -4.69 -8.39
C ARG A 279 -18.22 -4.98 -9.85
N ALA A 280 -19.47 -5.34 -10.15
CA ALA A 280 -19.96 -5.65 -11.50
C ALA A 280 -19.74 -4.54 -12.54
N THR A 281 -19.61 -3.29 -12.09
CA THR A 281 -19.34 -2.13 -12.95
C THR A 281 -17.89 -2.02 -13.42
N HIS A 282 -17.00 -2.87 -12.92
CA HIS A 282 -15.57 -2.81 -13.22
C HIS A 282 -15.22 -3.66 -14.44
N ALA A 283 -14.35 -3.15 -15.33
CA ALA A 283 -14.05 -3.82 -16.59
C ALA A 283 -13.38 -5.21 -16.43
N GLY A 284 -12.77 -5.48 -15.28
CA GLY A 284 -12.17 -6.78 -14.95
C GLY A 284 -13.12 -7.76 -14.25
N TYR A 285 -14.32 -7.31 -13.85
CA TYR A 285 -15.24 -8.13 -13.05
C TYR A 285 -15.61 -9.46 -13.73
N SER A 286 -15.77 -9.45 -15.05
CA SER A 286 -16.09 -10.65 -15.84
C SER A 286 -15.01 -11.75 -15.77
N HIS A 287 -13.81 -11.43 -15.31
CA HIS A 287 -12.71 -12.38 -15.13
C HIS A 287 -12.67 -13.00 -13.73
N VAL A 288 -13.42 -12.44 -12.77
CA VAL A 288 -13.49 -12.97 -11.41
C VAL A 288 -14.26 -14.27 -11.40
N LYS A 289 -13.66 -15.31 -10.82
CA LYS A 289 -14.24 -16.65 -10.66
C LYS A 289 -14.44 -16.98 -9.19
N THR A 290 -13.47 -16.59 -8.35
CA THR A 290 -13.53 -16.86 -6.92
C THR A 290 -14.55 -15.94 -6.25
N SER A 291 -15.38 -16.51 -5.37
CA SER A 291 -16.29 -15.75 -4.52
C SER A 291 -16.40 -16.42 -3.16
N TRP A 292 -16.95 -15.68 -2.20
CA TRP A 292 -17.12 -16.11 -0.82
C TRP A 292 -18.39 -15.46 -0.26
N PRO A 293 -19.01 -16.04 0.78
CA PRO A 293 -20.18 -15.46 1.41
C PRO A 293 -19.86 -14.08 2.03
N THR A 294 -20.53 -13.03 1.56
CA THR A 294 -20.41 -11.67 2.11
C THR A 294 -21.74 -11.22 2.72
N LYS A 295 -21.69 -10.58 3.88
CA LYS A 295 -22.85 -9.93 4.52
C LYS A 295 -22.56 -8.44 4.71
N LYS A 296 -23.59 -7.60 4.73
CA LYS A 296 -23.46 -6.15 5.01
C LYS A 296 -23.09 -5.92 6.48
N ALA A 297 -22.28 -4.88 6.75
CA ALA A 297 -21.84 -4.46 8.10
C ALA A 297 -22.97 -4.43 9.15
N GLU A 298 -24.18 -4.06 8.74
CA GLU A 298 -25.35 -3.90 9.59
C GLU A 298 -25.96 -5.23 10.10
N ASN A 299 -25.55 -6.37 9.52
CA ASN A 299 -26.12 -7.70 9.80
C ASN A 299 -25.02 -8.77 10.03
N LEU A 300 -23.83 -8.36 10.47
CA LEU A 300 -22.69 -9.26 10.66
C LEU A 300 -22.82 -10.03 11.99
N PRO A 301 -22.89 -11.38 11.99
CA PRO A 301 -22.49 -12.15 13.16
C PRO A 301 -20.98 -11.96 13.44
N PRO A 302 -20.50 -12.30 14.66
CA PRO A 302 -19.07 -12.33 14.96
C PRO A 302 -18.29 -13.08 13.85
N ALA A 303 -17.15 -12.54 13.43
CA ALA A 303 -16.25 -13.07 12.37
C ALA A 303 -16.60 -12.79 10.89
N SER A 304 -17.48 -11.83 10.59
CA SER A 304 -17.87 -11.52 9.20
C SER A 304 -17.43 -10.13 8.72
N SER A 305 -16.15 -9.75 8.79
CA SER A 305 -15.70 -8.51 8.15
C SER A 305 -16.09 -8.44 6.67
N LEU A 306 -16.46 -7.22 6.24
CA LEU A 306 -16.53 -6.83 4.83
C LEU A 306 -15.14 -6.83 4.16
N TYR A 307 -14.07 -6.82 4.96
CA TYR A 307 -12.70 -6.73 4.46
C TYR A 307 -12.09 -8.12 4.27
N GLN A 308 -11.63 -8.38 3.05
CA GLN A 308 -11.17 -9.69 2.63
C GLN A 308 -9.76 -9.56 2.03
N GLN A 309 -8.74 -9.88 2.82
CA GLN A 309 -7.38 -10.07 2.32
C GLN A 309 -7.28 -11.21 1.27
N CYS A 310 -8.35 -12.01 1.07
CA CYS A 310 -8.45 -12.99 -0.01
C CYS A 310 -8.70 -12.41 -1.42
N HIS A 311 -8.75 -11.07 -1.56
CA HIS A 311 -8.84 -10.44 -2.88
C HIS A 311 -7.62 -10.71 -3.77
N ASN A 312 -6.46 -11.09 -3.25
CA ASN A 312 -5.28 -11.45 -4.06
C ASN A 312 -5.60 -12.52 -5.12
N SER A 313 -6.43 -13.52 -4.79
CA SER A 313 -6.88 -14.53 -5.75
C SER A 313 -7.66 -13.90 -6.91
N GLN A 314 -8.54 -12.94 -6.62
CA GLN A 314 -9.32 -12.25 -7.65
C GLN A 314 -8.46 -11.27 -8.47
N VAL A 315 -7.48 -10.60 -7.86
CA VAL A 315 -6.51 -9.78 -8.62
C VAL A 315 -5.73 -10.66 -9.57
N LEU A 316 -5.26 -11.81 -9.10
CA LEU A 316 -4.54 -12.79 -9.90
C LEU A 316 -5.40 -13.31 -11.07
N GLU A 317 -6.67 -13.63 -10.84
CA GLU A 317 -7.62 -14.02 -11.90
C GLU A 317 -7.74 -12.93 -12.97
N ILE A 318 -7.93 -11.69 -12.55
CA ILE A 318 -8.08 -10.53 -13.45
C ILE A 318 -6.80 -10.31 -14.25
N VAL A 319 -5.65 -10.23 -13.58
CA VAL A 319 -4.36 -9.96 -14.21
C VAL A 319 -4.00 -11.06 -15.20
N SER A 320 -4.16 -12.33 -14.82
CA SER A 320 -3.84 -13.47 -15.69
C SER A 320 -4.73 -13.47 -16.94
N ALA A 321 -6.04 -13.23 -16.76
CA ALA A 321 -6.99 -13.14 -17.88
C ALA A 321 -6.70 -11.97 -18.81
N ILE A 322 -6.37 -10.79 -18.28
CA ILE A 322 -5.99 -9.61 -19.05
C ILE A 322 -4.74 -9.88 -19.89
N ARG A 323 -3.76 -10.59 -19.31
CA ARG A 323 -2.48 -10.88 -19.95
C ARG A 323 -2.55 -12.06 -20.93
N GLY A 324 -3.59 -12.89 -20.85
CA GLY A 324 -3.68 -14.12 -21.62
C GLY A 324 -2.64 -15.16 -21.21
N GLU A 325 -2.17 -15.11 -19.96
CA GLU A 325 -1.16 -15.98 -19.38
C GLU A 325 -1.82 -16.99 -18.41
N ALA A 326 -1.21 -18.16 -18.20
CA ALA A 326 -1.73 -19.14 -17.25
C ALA A 326 -1.64 -18.60 -15.81
N GLN A 327 -2.69 -18.81 -15.02
CA GLN A 327 -2.79 -18.23 -13.68
C GLN A 327 -1.67 -18.72 -12.76
N GLU A 328 -1.27 -19.97 -12.91
CA GLU A 328 -0.19 -20.61 -12.18
C GLU A 328 1.18 -20.01 -12.51
N GLU A 329 1.41 -19.64 -13.78
CA GLU A 329 2.66 -19.00 -14.23
C GLU A 329 2.76 -17.57 -13.68
N VAL A 330 1.66 -16.81 -13.74
CA VAL A 330 1.60 -15.45 -13.18
C VAL A 330 1.81 -15.49 -11.68
N ALA A 331 1.12 -16.37 -10.96
CA ALA A 331 1.30 -16.56 -9.52
C ALA A 331 2.75 -16.90 -9.15
N ALA A 332 3.33 -17.91 -9.82
CA ALA A 332 4.69 -18.33 -9.54
C ALA A 332 5.70 -17.19 -9.77
N ARG A 333 5.56 -16.45 -10.88
CA ARG A 333 6.48 -15.36 -11.19
C ARG A 333 6.33 -14.17 -10.23
N VAL A 334 5.10 -13.77 -9.92
CA VAL A 334 4.84 -12.70 -8.94
C VAL A 334 5.40 -13.10 -7.57
N TYR A 335 5.17 -14.34 -7.14
CA TYR A 335 5.69 -14.84 -5.87
C TYR A 335 7.23 -14.77 -5.83
N GLU A 336 7.90 -15.23 -6.89
CA GLU A 336 9.36 -15.17 -7.02
C GLU A 336 9.88 -13.72 -7.02
N ASN A 337 9.21 -12.81 -7.75
CA ASN A 337 9.55 -11.38 -7.75
C ASN A 337 9.51 -10.80 -6.34
N THR A 338 8.42 -11.07 -5.60
CA THR A 338 8.23 -10.57 -4.25
C THR A 338 9.19 -11.20 -3.25
N GLN A 339 9.47 -12.51 -3.37
CA GLN A 339 10.54 -13.16 -2.61
C GLN A 339 11.86 -12.44 -2.84
N ARG A 340 12.32 -12.34 -4.08
CA ARG A 340 13.61 -11.72 -4.42
C ARG A 340 13.80 -10.30 -3.89
N VAL A 341 12.73 -9.51 -3.78
CA VAL A 341 12.83 -8.11 -3.35
C VAL A 341 12.83 -7.98 -1.82
N PHE A 342 11.98 -8.72 -1.11
CA PHE A 342 11.71 -8.49 0.30
C PHE A 342 12.16 -9.61 1.26
N PHE A 343 12.56 -10.78 0.76
CA PHE A 343 12.84 -12.00 1.55
C PHE A 343 14.09 -12.74 1.06
#